data_AF-B1T0C8-F1
#
_entry.id   AF-B1T0C8-F1
#
_cell.length_a   1.000
_cell.length_b   1.000
_cell.length_c   1.000
_cell.angle_alpha   90.00
_cell.angle_beta   90.00
_cell.angle_gamma   90.00
#
_symmetry.space_group_name_H-M   'P 1'
#
loop_
_entity.id
_entity.type
_entity.pdbx_description
1 polymer ?
#
loop_
_entity_poly.entity_id
_entity_poly.type
_entity_poly.pdbx_seq_one_letter_code
_entity_poly.pdbx_strand_id
1 'polypeptide(L)' 'MKLKSNSAALVRSLTVSIRPKPIRTGTEHVYELNGSRLRDVLVNGRWVTVATAAVAAS' A
#
# COMPACT_ATOMS: atom_id res chain seq x y z
N MET A 1 -22.86 -9.43 -44.16
CA MET A 1 -21.98 -8.29 -43.79
C MET A 1 -21.33 -8.62 -42.44
N LYS A 2 -20.00 -8.81 -42.38
CA LYS A 2 -19.28 -9.11 -41.13
C LYS A 2 -18.95 -7.81 -40.41
N LEU A 3 -19.51 -7.60 -39.21
CA LEU A 3 -19.08 -6.53 -38.31
C LEU A 3 -17.70 -6.88 -37.73
N LYS A 4 -16.67 -6.10 -38.08
CA LYS A 4 -15.38 -6.15 -37.39
C LYS A 4 -15.55 -5.48 -36.03
N SER A 5 -15.40 -6.25 -34.96
CA SER A 5 -15.34 -5.74 -33.59
C SER A 5 -14.03 -4.95 -33.44
N ASN A 6 -14.10 -3.62 -33.52
CA ASN A 6 -13.00 -2.75 -33.11
C ASN A 6 -13.06 -2.61 -31.59
N SER A 7 -12.46 -3.58 -30.88
CA SER A 7 -12.18 -3.45 -29.45
C SER A 7 -11.07 -2.41 -29.28
N ALA A 8 -11.43 -1.13 -29.27
CA ALA A 8 -10.54 -0.07 -28.83
C ALA A 8 -10.17 -0.36 -27.37
N ALA A 9 -8.92 -0.81 -27.15
CA ALA A 9 -8.39 -1.02 -25.81
C ALA A 9 -8.42 0.34 -25.08
N LEU A 10 -9.37 0.51 -24.17
CA LEU A 10 -9.48 1.68 -23.31
C LEU A 10 -8.25 1.70 -22.39
N VAL A 11 -7.19 2.38 -22.82
CA VAL A 11 -6.03 2.66 -21.97
C VAL A 11 -6.49 3.64 -20.90
N ARG A 12 -6.81 3.12 -19.71
CA ARG A 12 -7.08 3.94 -18.53
C ARG A 12 -5.75 4.28 -17.88
N SER A 13 -5.32 5.53 -17.96
CA SER A 13 -4.24 6.05 -17.14
C SER A 13 -4.76 6.34 -15.73
N LEU A 14 -4.05 5.86 -14.71
CA LEU A 14 -4.30 6.18 -13.31
C LEU A 14 -3.19 7.11 -12.82
N THR A 15 -3.51 8.36 -12.53
CA THR A 15 -2.57 9.27 -11.88
C THR A 15 -2.54 8.96 -10.40
N VAL A 16 -1.42 8.38 -9.92
CA VAL A 16 -1.18 8.13 -8.49
C VAL A 16 -0.27 9.22 -7.95
N SER A 17 -0.74 9.96 -6.94
CA SER A 17 0.11 10.85 -6.15
C SER A 17 0.74 10.05 -5.02
N ILE A 18 2.07 9.92 -5.04
CA ILE A 18 2.84 9.26 -3.97
C ILE A 18 3.42 10.36 -3.08
N ARG A 19 2.98 10.42 -1.82
CA ARG A 19 3.69 11.24 -0.83
C ARG A 19 5.00 10.55 -0.44
N PRO A 20 6.16 11.22 -0.54
CA PRO A 20 7.41 10.68 -0.02
C PRO A 20 7.22 10.39 1.47
N LYS A 21 7.27 9.11 1.84
CA LYS A 21 7.27 8.70 3.25
C LYS A 21 8.72 8.68 3.74
N PRO A 22 9.00 9.05 5.01
CA PRO A 22 10.33 8.92 5.58
C PRO A 22 10.90 7.52 5.33
N ILE A 23 12.17 7.47 4.97
CA ILE A 23 12.89 6.20 4.79
C ILE A 23 12.88 5.47 6.14
N ARG A 24 12.63 4.16 6.12
CA ARG A 24 12.73 3.34 7.33
C ARG A 24 14.19 3.30 7.78
N THR A 25 14.44 3.62 9.03
CA THR A 25 15.77 3.64 9.63
C THR A 25 15.84 2.65 10.81
N GLY A 26 17.03 2.10 11.07
CA GLY A 26 17.23 1.13 12.15
C GLY A 26 16.52 -0.19 11.92
N THR A 27 16.07 -0.82 13.02
CA THR A 27 15.37 -2.12 13.01
C THR A 27 13.86 -2.00 13.17
N GLU A 28 13.34 -0.80 13.44
CA GLU A 28 11.92 -0.55 13.71
C GLU A 28 11.48 0.80 13.12
N HIS A 29 10.27 0.84 12.57
CA HIS A 29 9.68 2.06 12.03
C HIS A 29 8.19 2.12 12.36
N VAL A 30 7.77 3.16 13.10
CA VAL A 30 6.37 3.35 13.53
C VAL A 30 5.76 4.53 12.79
N TYR A 31 4.53 4.38 12.32
CA TYR A 31 3.81 5.40 11.56
C TYR A 31 2.31 5.23 11.67
N GLU A 32 1.58 6.28 11.31
CA GLU A 32 0.13 6.23 11.14
C GLU A 32 -0.24 6.07 9.67
N LEU A 33 -1.19 5.18 9.39
CA LEU A 33 -1.77 4.97 8.07
C LEU A 33 -3.27 4.79 8.24
N ASN A 34 -4.07 5.67 7.63
CA ASN A 34 -5.54 5.62 7.68
C ASN A 34 -6.10 5.51 9.12
N GLY A 35 -5.52 6.25 10.06
CA GLY A 35 -5.94 6.24 11.47
C GLY A 35 -5.47 5.01 12.26
N SER A 36 -4.73 4.09 11.65
CA SER A 36 -4.14 2.94 12.33
C SER A 36 -2.66 3.18 12.59
N ARG A 37 -2.22 2.92 13.82
CA ARG A 37 -0.80 2.91 14.17
C ARG A 37 -0.18 1.58 13.75
N LEU A 38 0.80 1.63 12.86
CA LEU A 38 1.51 0.48 12.33
C LEU A 38 2.98 0.50 12.77
N ARG A 39 3.54 -0.68 12.98
CA ARG A 39 4.96 -0.88 13.29
C ARG A 39 5.56 -1.84 12.27
N ASP A 40 6.51 -1.36 11.48
CA ASP A 40 7.34 -2.21 10.63
C ASP A 40 8.60 -2.62 11.42
N VAL A 41 8.96 -3.91 11.38
CA VAL A 41 10.15 -4.47 12.03
C VAL A 41 11.03 -5.13 10.98
N LEU A 42 12.34 -4.95 11.08
CA LEU A 42 13.31 -5.59 10.20
C LEU A 42 13.64 -7.00 10.72
N VAL A 43 13.22 -8.03 9.99
CA VAL A 43 13.47 -9.43 10.31
C VAL A 43 14.27 -10.05 9.17
N ASN A 44 15.49 -10.53 9.46
CA ASN A 44 16.38 -11.12 8.45
C ASN A 44 16.59 -10.22 7.22
N GLY A 45 16.72 -8.90 7.43
CA GLY A 45 16.89 -7.93 6.35
C GLY A 45 15.60 -7.58 5.57
N ARG A 46 14.45 -8.13 5.97
CA ARG A 46 13.15 -7.86 5.35
C ARG A 46 12.22 -7.11 6.31
N TRP A 47 11.57 -6.07 5.81
CA TRP A 47 10.55 -5.34 6.59
C TRP A 47 9.25 -6.15 6.67
N VAL A 48 8.75 -6.33 7.89
CA VAL A 48 7.47 -6.99 8.20
C VAL A 48 6.59 -5.99 8.94
N THR A 49 5.37 -5.76 8.44
CA THR A 49 4.38 -4.89 9.11
C THR A 49 3.64 -5.68 10.18
N VAL A 50 3.78 -5.24 11.42
CA VAL A 50 3.01 -5.70 12.57
C VAL A 50 1.92 -4.67 12.84
N ALA A 51 0.67 -5.04 12.55
CA ALA A 51 -0.49 -4.28 12.95
C ALA A 51 -1.05 -4.89 14.24
N THR A 52 -1.10 -4.12 15.32
CA THR A 52 -2.04 -4.41 16.39
C THR A 52 -3.41 -4.03 15.85
N ALA A 53 -4.16 -4.98 15.29
CA ALA A 53 -5.57 -4.74 15.02
C ALA A 53 -6.19 -4.31 16.34
N ALA A 54 -6.72 -3.07 16.40
CA ALA A 54 -7.62 -2.73 17.49
C ALA A 54 -8.73 -3.76 17.43
N VAL A 55 -8.86 -4.60 18.47
CA VAL A 55 -10.06 -5.41 18.66
C VAL A 55 -11.19 -4.39 18.66
N ALA A 56 -12.06 -4.43 17.65
CA ALA A 56 -13.28 -3.64 17.67
C ALA A 56 -13.99 -4.01 18.97
N ALA A 57 -14.09 -3.05 19.89
CA ALA A 57 -14.86 -3.24 21.11
C ALA A 57 -16.27 -3.66 20.67
N SER A 58 -16.65 -4.87 21.10
CA SER A 58 -17.98 -5.44 20.88
C SER A 58 -19.01 -4.73 21.74
#